data_AF-A0A942ECW7-F1
#
_entry.id   AF-A0A942ECW7-F1
#
_cell.length_a   1.000
_cell.length_b   1.000
_cell.length_c   1.000
_cell.angle_alpha   90.00
_cell.angle_beta   90.00
_cell.angle_gamma   90.00
#
_symmetry.space_group_name_H-M   'P 1'
#
loop_
_entity.id
_entity.type
_entity.pdbx_description
1 polymer ?
#
loop_
_entity_poly.entity_id
_entity_poly.type
_entity_poly.pdbx_seq_one_letter_code
_entity_poly.pdbx_strand_id
1 'polypeptide(L)'
;MLSPVCHELLAFFVAALLTGVAVKIMDDYVDEESDLLSNRPNLCHRYGRDITVYGFWSLLAAAAIELPTATGLFAAAYAVGMAFRDTSIYLSRLSNLGEGTLSIAFSILVAGFSTTAVALSLMAAIQLWDDWLDEGRPLINVVVASGCVGLALLVDGALASMVLFAYAVLFAMERWCRPCTS
;
A
#
# COMPACT_ATOMS: atom_id res chain seq x y z
N MET A 1 26.77 -18.32 -7.19
CA MET A 1 26.10 -17.41 -8.15
C MET A 1 24.62 -17.69 -8.06
N LEU A 2 23.83 -16.75 -7.55
CA LEU A 2 22.37 -16.86 -7.62
C LEU A 2 21.93 -16.73 -9.09
N SER A 3 20.84 -17.39 -9.49
CA SER A 3 20.28 -17.20 -10.82
C SER A 3 19.77 -15.75 -10.96
N PRO A 4 19.72 -15.19 -12.19
CA PRO A 4 19.18 -13.84 -12.42
C PRO A 4 17.78 -13.67 -11.80
N VAL A 5 16.93 -14.69 -11.93
CA VAL A 5 15.60 -14.76 -11.30
C VAL A 5 15.64 -14.54 -9.79
N CYS A 6 16.61 -15.16 -9.09
CA CYS A 6 16.73 -14.97 -7.65
C CYS A 6 17.17 -13.55 -7.28
N HIS A 7 17.98 -12.89 -8.10
CA HIS A 7 18.40 -11.51 -7.86
C HIS A 7 17.22 -10.54 -8.02
N GLU A 8 16.36 -10.75 -9.02
CA GLU A 8 15.20 -9.88 -9.26
C GLU A 8 14.12 -10.08 -8.22
N LEU A 9 13.84 -11.32 -7.82
CA LEU A 9 12.94 -11.60 -6.71
C LEU A 9 13.44 -10.95 -5.42
N LEU A 10 14.73 -11.06 -5.13
CA LEU A 10 15.33 -10.42 -3.95
C LEU A 10 15.19 -8.89 -4.04
N ALA A 11 15.49 -8.29 -5.18
CA ALA A 11 15.34 -6.84 -5.40
C ALA A 11 13.89 -6.39 -5.18
N PHE A 12 12.93 -7.11 -5.74
CA PHE A 12 11.49 -6.87 -5.54
C PHE A 12 11.11 -6.90 -4.05
N PHE A 13 11.48 -7.98 -3.34
CA PHE A 13 11.14 -8.11 -1.91
C PHE A 13 11.77 -7.02 -1.06
N VAL A 14 13.04 -6.68 -1.30
CA VAL A 14 13.73 -5.62 -0.55
C VAL A 14 13.12 -4.26 -0.85
N ALA A 15 12.82 -3.95 -2.12
CA ALA A 15 12.16 -2.70 -2.51
C ALA A 15 10.76 -2.58 -1.89
N ALA A 16 9.97 -3.66 -1.93
CA ALA A 16 8.65 -3.70 -1.31
C ALA A 16 8.70 -3.48 0.20
N LEU A 17 9.64 -4.14 0.90
CA LEU A 17 9.83 -3.98 2.34
C LEU A 17 10.23 -2.55 2.72
N LEU A 18 11.21 -1.97 2.01
CA LEU A 18 11.64 -0.59 2.25
C LEU A 18 10.53 0.42 1.94
N THR A 19 9.72 0.16 0.91
CA THR A 19 8.54 0.99 0.61
C THR A 19 7.50 0.89 1.71
N GLY A 20 7.24 -0.32 2.22
CA GLY A 20 6.33 -0.53 3.36
C GLY A 20 6.77 0.23 4.62
N VAL A 21 8.07 0.24 4.92
CA VAL A 21 8.62 1.06 6.02
C VAL A 21 8.35 2.54 5.79
N ALA A 22 8.58 3.04 4.57
CA ALA A 22 8.34 4.44 4.23
C ALA A 22 6.85 4.82 4.36
N VAL A 23 5.96 3.96 3.84
CA VAL A 23 4.50 4.14 3.93
C VAL A 23 4.07 4.15 5.40
N LYS A 24 4.52 3.19 6.22
CA LYS A 24 4.13 3.14 7.63
C LYS A 24 4.59 4.36 8.43
N ILE A 25 5.81 4.84 8.19
CA ILE A 25 6.30 6.06 8.84
C ILE A 25 5.47 7.27 8.43
N MET A 26 5.08 7.37 7.17
CA MET A 26 4.25 8.47 6.67
C MET A 26 2.83 8.40 7.25
N ASP A 27 2.26 7.21 7.29
CA ASP A 27 0.95 6.93 7.90
C ASP A 27 0.92 7.35 9.37
N ASP A 28 1.89 6.88 10.16
CA ASP A 28 2.04 7.28 11.56
C ASP A 28 2.24 8.80 11.74
N TYR A 29 2.93 9.46 10.81
CA TYR A 29 3.07 10.92 10.85
C TYR A 29 1.73 11.63 10.60
N VAL A 30 0.94 11.14 9.66
CA VAL A 30 -0.36 11.72 9.33
C VAL A 30 -1.37 11.47 10.45
N ASP A 31 -1.30 10.31 11.11
CA ASP A 31 -2.25 9.91 12.17
C ASP A 31 -1.79 10.24 13.59
N GLU A 32 -0.65 10.90 13.75
CA GLU A 32 -0.04 11.22 15.05
C GLU A 32 -1.02 11.83 16.05
N GLU A 33 -1.83 12.81 15.63
CA GLU A 33 -2.80 13.49 16.50
C GLU A 33 -3.97 12.57 16.88
N SER A 34 -4.50 11.81 15.92
CA SER A 34 -5.61 10.87 16.14
C SER A 34 -5.20 9.73 17.07
N ASP A 35 -4.00 9.20 16.87
CA ASP A 35 -3.41 8.14 17.68
C ASP A 35 -3.09 8.63 19.09
N LEU A 36 -2.64 9.88 19.24
CA LEU A 36 -2.38 10.46 20.56
C LEU A 36 -3.67 10.56 21.37
N LEU A 37 -4.76 11.03 20.75
CA LEU A 37 -6.08 11.12 21.38
C LEU A 37 -6.66 9.73 21.73
N SER A 38 -6.33 8.72 20.93
CA SER A 38 -6.79 7.34 21.11
C SER A 38 -5.83 6.47 21.95
N ASN A 39 -4.72 7.03 22.42
CA ASN A 39 -3.64 6.32 23.12
C ASN A 39 -3.14 5.07 22.36
N ARG A 40 -3.04 5.18 21.04
CA ARG A 40 -2.53 4.14 20.15
C ARG A 40 -1.01 4.26 19.97
N PRO A 41 -0.29 3.14 19.82
CA PRO A 41 1.14 3.17 19.58
C PRO A 41 1.44 3.76 18.20
N ASN A 42 2.31 4.76 18.15
CA ASN A 42 2.69 5.45 16.93
C ASN A 42 4.20 5.72 16.94
N LEU A 43 4.89 5.52 15.81
CA LEU A 43 6.34 5.70 15.70
C LEU A 43 6.76 7.15 15.91
N CYS A 44 5.94 8.14 15.53
CA CYS A 44 6.22 9.55 15.76
C CYS A 44 6.20 9.91 17.25
N HIS A 45 5.34 9.28 18.05
CA HIS A 45 5.37 9.49 19.52
C HIS A 45 6.64 8.93 20.15
N ARG A 46 7.14 7.79 19.64
CA ARG A 46 8.30 7.09 20.20
C ARG A 46 9.64 7.72 19.78
N TYR A 47 9.75 8.14 18.52
CA TYR A 47 11.01 8.58 17.92
C TYR A 47 11.01 10.06 17.50
N GLY A 48 9.88 10.76 17.68
CA GLY A 48 9.68 12.14 17.21
C GLY A 48 9.32 12.22 15.73
N ARG A 49 8.84 13.39 15.30
CA ARG A 49 8.44 13.68 13.90
C ARG A 49 9.61 13.58 12.90
N ASP A 50 10.84 13.68 13.38
CA ASP A 50 12.05 13.57 12.57
C ASP A 50 12.22 12.17 11.95
N ILE A 51 11.49 11.15 12.44
CA ILE A 51 11.51 9.81 11.85
C ILE A 51 11.06 9.78 10.38
N THR A 52 10.28 10.77 9.96
CA THR A 52 9.86 10.96 8.56
C THR A 52 11.04 11.05 7.59
N VAL A 53 12.19 11.57 8.02
CA VAL A 53 13.43 11.62 7.23
C VAL A 53 13.92 10.20 6.91
N TYR A 54 13.81 9.26 7.84
CA TYR A 54 14.15 7.85 7.59
C TYR A 54 13.13 7.17 6.68
N GLY A 55 11.86 7.56 6.75
CA GLY A 55 10.85 7.13 5.77
C GLY A 55 11.22 7.55 4.35
N PHE A 56 11.65 8.79 4.17
CA PHE A 56 12.12 9.29 2.88
C PHE A 56 13.37 8.56 2.36
N TRP A 57 14.37 8.34 3.22
CA TRP A 57 15.56 7.57 2.85
C TRP A 57 15.23 6.11 2.50
N SER A 58 14.29 5.50 3.21
CA SER A 58 13.81 4.15 2.92
C SER A 58 13.17 4.09 1.53
N LEU A 59 12.32 5.06 1.19
CA LEU A 59 11.70 5.15 -0.13
C LEU A 59 12.73 5.37 -1.25
N LEU A 60 13.71 6.24 -1.05
CA LEU A 60 14.78 6.47 -2.02
C LEU A 60 15.60 5.19 -2.26
N ALA A 61 15.93 4.46 -1.18
CA ALA A 61 16.63 3.19 -1.29
C ALA A 61 15.80 2.13 -2.02
N ALA A 62 14.49 2.05 -1.74
CA ALA A 62 13.58 1.17 -2.47
C ALA A 62 13.56 1.48 -3.98
N ALA A 63 13.42 2.76 -4.33
CA ALA A 63 13.39 3.22 -5.72
C ALA A 63 14.72 3.00 -6.45
N ALA A 64 15.85 3.08 -5.75
CA ALA A 64 17.16 2.77 -6.31
C ALA A 64 17.36 1.27 -6.62
N ILE A 65 16.65 0.40 -5.91
CA ILE A 65 16.70 -1.06 -6.09
C ILE A 65 15.73 -1.50 -7.19
N GLU A 66 14.46 -1.10 -7.10
CA GLU A 66 13.42 -1.47 -8.05
C GLU A 66 12.37 -0.34 -8.11
N LEU A 67 12.60 0.60 -9.04
CA LEU A 67 11.78 1.80 -9.18
C LEU A 67 10.30 1.50 -9.41
N PRO A 68 9.89 0.64 -10.37
CA PRO A 68 8.49 0.31 -10.61
C PRO A 68 7.71 -0.12 -9.37
N THR A 69 8.28 -1.02 -8.56
CA THR A 69 7.67 -1.57 -7.34
C THR A 69 7.55 -0.49 -6.28
N ALA A 70 8.62 0.26 -6.03
CA ALA A 70 8.61 1.33 -5.03
C ALA A 70 7.59 2.41 -5.38
N THR A 71 7.58 2.91 -6.63
CA THR A 71 6.60 3.90 -7.06
C THR A 71 5.19 3.34 -7.09
N GLY A 72 5.05 2.08 -7.53
CA GLY A 72 3.77 1.37 -7.60
C GLY A 72 3.09 1.31 -6.24
N LEU A 73 3.80 0.75 -5.27
CA LEU A 73 3.33 0.56 -3.90
C LEU A 73 3.09 1.89 -3.18
N PHE A 74 4.02 2.86 -3.30
CA PHE A 74 3.88 4.15 -2.62
C PHE A 74 2.69 4.95 -3.19
N ALA A 75 2.57 5.03 -4.51
CA ALA A 75 1.47 5.74 -5.17
C ALA A 75 0.10 5.08 -4.89
N ALA A 76 0.07 3.73 -4.83
CA ALA A 76 -1.11 2.98 -4.46
C ALA A 76 -1.51 3.22 -2.99
N ALA A 77 -0.55 3.18 -2.07
CA ALA A 77 -0.80 3.47 -0.65
C ALA A 77 -1.39 4.87 -0.46
N TYR A 78 -0.79 5.87 -1.13
CA TYR A 78 -1.30 7.23 -1.12
C TYR A 78 -2.72 7.33 -1.71
N ALA A 79 -2.97 6.72 -2.86
CA ALA A 79 -4.29 6.78 -3.50
C ALA A 79 -5.39 6.09 -2.66
N VAL A 80 -5.08 4.95 -2.05
CA VAL A 80 -5.99 4.21 -1.17
C VAL A 80 -6.24 4.97 0.13
N GLY A 81 -5.19 5.47 0.80
CA GLY A 81 -5.33 6.23 2.04
C GLY A 81 -6.11 7.53 1.88
N MET A 82 -6.05 8.15 0.69
CA MET A 82 -6.82 9.36 0.37
C MET A 82 -8.29 9.08 0.05
N ALA A 83 -8.64 7.86 -0.36
CA ALA A 83 -9.99 7.52 -0.83
C ALA A 83 -11.06 7.61 0.27
N PHE A 84 -10.67 7.42 1.54
CA PHE A 84 -11.59 7.31 2.68
C PHE A 84 -11.54 8.49 3.66
N ARG A 85 -10.68 9.50 3.42
CA ARG A 85 -10.64 10.71 4.26
C ARG A 85 -11.69 11.74 3.84
N ASP A 86 -12.19 12.49 4.82
CA ASP A 86 -13.10 13.63 4.59
C ASP A 86 -12.49 14.66 3.62
N THR A 87 -13.37 15.47 3.02
CA THR A 87 -13.09 16.45 1.95
C THR A 87 -12.26 17.66 2.39
N SER A 88 -11.12 17.42 3.04
CA SER A 88 -10.14 18.46 3.30
C SER A 88 -9.48 18.91 2.00
N ILE A 89 -9.27 20.22 1.87
CA ILE A 89 -8.57 20.79 0.71
C ILE A 89 -7.07 20.68 0.98
N TYR A 90 -6.35 19.90 0.16
CA TYR A 90 -4.91 19.72 0.26
C TYR A 90 -4.13 20.87 -0.41
N LEU A 91 -2.80 20.83 -0.30
CA LEU A 91 -1.90 21.89 -0.80
C LEU A 91 -2.06 22.13 -2.30
N SER A 92 -2.39 21.09 -3.07
CA SER A 92 -2.66 21.19 -4.52
C SER A 92 -3.98 21.88 -4.86
N ARG A 93 -4.85 22.10 -3.86
CA ARG A 93 -6.25 22.53 -4.00
C ARG A 93 -7.14 21.57 -4.78
N LEU A 94 -6.68 20.35 -5.03
CA LEU A 94 -7.49 19.29 -5.61
C LEU A 94 -8.30 18.60 -4.51
N SER A 95 -9.39 17.96 -4.92
CA SER A 95 -10.09 17.01 -4.06
C SER A 95 -9.23 15.77 -3.84
N ASN A 96 -9.52 15.01 -2.78
CA ASN A 96 -8.83 13.76 -2.44
C ASN A 96 -8.82 12.79 -3.62
N LEU A 97 -9.94 12.69 -4.34
CA LEU A 97 -10.07 11.89 -5.56
C LEU A 97 -9.16 12.42 -6.68
N GLY A 98 -9.01 13.73 -6.80
CA GLY A 98 -8.11 14.36 -7.78
C GLY A 98 -6.65 14.02 -7.50
N GLU A 99 -6.20 14.15 -6.26
CA GLU A 99 -4.82 13.78 -5.87
C GLU A 99 -4.57 12.27 -6.02
N GLY A 100 -5.51 11.43 -5.57
CA GLY A 100 -5.42 9.98 -5.75
C GLY A 100 -5.37 9.56 -7.22
N THR A 101 -6.17 10.19 -8.09
CA THR A 101 -6.16 9.94 -9.54
C THR A 101 -4.82 10.34 -10.16
N LEU A 102 -4.26 11.49 -9.76
CA LEU A 102 -2.93 11.91 -10.22
C LEU A 102 -1.83 10.95 -9.77
N SER A 103 -1.90 10.45 -8.54
CA SER A 103 -0.98 9.44 -8.03
C SER A 103 -1.04 8.14 -8.84
N ILE A 104 -2.24 7.65 -9.14
CA ILE A 104 -2.44 6.45 -9.98
C ILE A 104 -1.91 6.69 -11.40
N ALA A 105 -2.22 7.84 -12.00
CA ALA A 105 -1.73 8.19 -13.33
C ALA A 105 -0.19 8.22 -13.37
N PHE A 106 0.44 8.84 -12.36
CA PHE A 106 1.89 8.85 -12.22
C PHE A 106 2.47 7.42 -12.09
N SER A 107 1.85 6.57 -11.28
CA SER A 107 2.24 5.17 -11.12
C SER A 107 2.16 4.39 -12.43
N ILE A 108 1.09 4.57 -13.21
CA ILE A 108 0.95 3.92 -14.53
C ILE A 108 2.05 4.37 -15.49
N LEU A 109 2.43 5.65 -15.45
CA LEU A 109 3.49 6.19 -16.31
C LEU A 109 4.87 5.62 -15.96
N VAL A 110 5.18 5.43 -14.67
CA VAL A 110 6.51 4.98 -14.21
C VAL A 110 6.61 3.46 -14.11
N ALA A 111 5.64 2.82 -13.48
CA ALA A 111 5.65 1.39 -13.17
C ALA A 111 4.88 0.53 -14.19
N GLY A 112 4.02 1.15 -14.99
CA GLY A 112 3.12 0.47 -15.91
C GLY A 112 1.80 0.05 -15.26
N PHE A 113 0.80 -0.19 -16.10
CA PHE A 113 -0.56 -0.52 -15.67
C PHE A 113 -0.62 -1.80 -14.81
N SER A 114 0.06 -2.87 -15.23
CA SER A 114 0.06 -4.15 -14.51
C SER A 114 0.58 -4.00 -13.09
N THR A 115 1.75 -3.38 -12.92
CA THR A 115 2.37 -3.17 -11.59
C THR A 115 1.50 -2.27 -10.72
N THR A 116 0.93 -1.22 -11.30
CA THR A 116 0.03 -0.31 -10.59
C THR A 116 -1.23 -1.02 -10.09
N ALA A 117 -1.87 -1.84 -10.94
CA ALA A 117 -3.07 -2.59 -10.55
C ALA A 117 -2.79 -3.54 -9.39
N VAL A 118 -1.67 -4.26 -9.44
CA VAL A 118 -1.24 -5.16 -8.36
C VAL A 118 -0.98 -4.38 -7.07
N ALA A 119 -0.26 -3.26 -7.16
CA ALA A 119 0.03 -2.43 -5.99
C ALA A 119 -1.25 -1.86 -5.36
N LEU A 120 -2.21 -1.42 -6.17
CA LEU A 120 -3.52 -0.95 -5.70
C LEU A 120 -4.29 -2.07 -5.00
N SER A 121 -4.35 -3.27 -5.58
CA SER A 121 -5.01 -4.42 -4.94
C SER A 121 -4.34 -4.79 -3.62
N LEU A 122 -3.01 -4.78 -3.56
CA LEU A 122 -2.27 -5.09 -2.34
C LEU A 122 -2.51 -4.04 -1.25
N MET A 123 -2.43 -2.75 -1.58
CA MET A 123 -2.64 -1.67 -0.60
C MET A 123 -4.08 -1.58 -0.12
N ALA A 124 -5.06 -1.81 -0.99
CA ALA A 124 -6.46 -1.91 -0.59
C ALA A 124 -6.68 -3.09 0.37
N ALA A 125 -6.02 -4.22 0.14
CA ALA A 125 -6.10 -5.38 1.03
C ALA A 125 -5.47 -5.12 2.40
N ILE A 126 -4.32 -4.46 2.42
CA ILE A 126 -3.65 -4.06 3.66
C ILE A 126 -4.53 -3.10 4.45
N GLN A 127 -5.12 -2.09 3.80
CA GLN A 127 -6.02 -1.14 4.46
C GLN A 127 -7.24 -1.83 5.06
N LEU A 128 -7.90 -2.71 4.29
CA LEU A 128 -9.04 -3.48 4.79
C LEU A 128 -8.68 -4.38 5.99
N TRP A 129 -7.46 -4.92 5.98
CA TRP A 129 -6.95 -5.72 7.10
C TRP A 129 -6.65 -4.86 8.33
N ASP A 130 -6.07 -3.67 8.13
CA ASP A 130 -5.76 -2.72 9.21
C ASP A 130 -7.04 -2.21 9.86
N ASP A 131 -8.01 -1.79 9.05
CA ASP A 131 -9.34 -1.37 9.51
C ASP A 131 -10.02 -2.50 10.32
N TRP A 132 -9.88 -3.76 9.89
CA TRP A 132 -10.42 -4.93 10.61
C TRP A 132 -9.74 -5.17 11.97
N LEU A 133 -8.42 -4.99 12.06
CA LEU A 133 -7.69 -5.13 13.32
C LEU A 133 -8.00 -3.98 14.29
N ASP A 134 -8.16 -2.77 13.76
CA ASP A 134 -8.46 -1.56 14.51
C ASP A 134 -9.89 -1.55 15.08
N GLU A 135 -10.79 -2.32 14.50
CA GLU A 135 -12.17 -2.56 14.95
C GLU A 135 -12.30 -3.42 16.22
N GLY A 136 -11.36 -3.33 17.17
CA GLY A 136 -11.54 -3.77 18.57
C GLY A 136 -12.68 -3.07 19.34
N ARG A 137 -13.58 -2.34 18.65
CA ARG A 137 -14.85 -1.79 19.16
C ARG A 137 -15.98 -2.74 18.74
N PRO A 138 -17.01 -2.98 19.57
CA PRO A 138 -17.98 -4.04 19.31
C PRO A 138 -18.62 -3.87 17.92
N LEU A 139 -18.40 -4.86 17.05
CA LEU A 139 -18.98 -5.11 15.71
C LEU A 139 -20.53 -5.03 15.64
N ILE A 140 -21.19 -4.59 16.71
CA ILE A 140 -22.63 -4.58 16.90
C ILE A 140 -23.33 -3.50 16.07
N ASN A 141 -22.64 -2.53 15.46
CA ASN A 141 -23.34 -1.54 14.62
C ASN A 141 -23.13 -1.71 13.12
N VAL A 142 -21.95 -2.12 12.65
CA VAL A 142 -21.73 -2.34 11.20
C VAL A 142 -22.13 -3.75 10.78
N VAL A 143 -21.83 -4.80 11.54
CA VAL A 143 -22.27 -6.18 11.24
C VAL A 143 -23.75 -6.39 11.59
N VAL A 144 -24.35 -5.64 12.51
CA VAL A 144 -25.82 -5.68 12.70
C VAL A 144 -26.54 -4.86 11.62
N ALA A 145 -25.91 -3.82 11.06
CA ALA A 145 -26.46 -3.10 9.91
C ALA A 145 -26.27 -3.85 8.57
N SER A 146 -25.26 -4.72 8.45
CA SER A 146 -24.93 -5.42 7.19
C SER A 146 -25.05 -6.96 7.25
N GLY A 147 -25.29 -7.56 8.41
CA GLY A 147 -25.52 -9.00 8.60
C GLY A 147 -24.36 -9.90 8.16
N CYS A 148 -24.67 -11.15 7.82
CA CYS A 148 -23.72 -12.14 7.27
C CYS A 148 -23.01 -11.69 5.97
N VAL A 149 -23.51 -10.64 5.32
CA VAL A 149 -22.97 -10.11 4.05
C VAL A 149 -21.66 -9.36 4.29
N GLY A 150 -21.51 -8.64 5.41
CA GLY A 150 -20.27 -7.95 5.75
C GLY A 150 -19.10 -8.92 6.00
N LEU A 151 -19.37 -10.01 6.73
CA LEU A 151 -18.38 -11.07 6.99
C LEU A 151 -18.00 -11.82 5.71
N ALA A 152 -18.97 -12.10 4.84
CA ALA A 152 -18.71 -12.72 3.54
C ALA A 152 -17.86 -11.82 2.65
N LEU A 153 -18.16 -10.52 2.56
CA LEU A 153 -17.37 -9.56 1.78
C LEU A 153 -15.94 -9.38 2.29
N LEU A 154 -15.71 -9.47 3.60
CA LEU A 154 -14.38 -9.39 4.20
C LEU A 154 -13.54 -10.64 3.88
N VAL A 155 -14.14 -11.81 4.04
CA VAL A 155 -13.49 -13.10 3.70
C VAL A 155 -13.25 -13.19 2.19
N ASP A 156 -14.22 -12.78 1.38
CA ASP A 156 -14.11 -12.74 -0.08
C ASP A 156 -13.08 -11.69 -0.53
N GLY A 157 -12.96 -10.55 0.16
CA GLY A 157 -11.95 -9.52 -0.11
C GLY A 157 -10.53 -9.96 0.25
N ALA A 158 -10.36 -10.63 1.39
CA ALA A 158 -9.09 -11.22 1.80
C ALA A 158 -8.66 -12.38 0.87
N LEU A 159 -9.61 -13.24 0.48
CA LEU A 159 -9.37 -14.30 -0.50
C LEU A 159 -9.08 -13.70 -1.89
N ALA A 160 -9.83 -12.71 -2.34
CA ALA A 160 -9.62 -12.06 -3.62
C ALA A 160 -8.26 -11.34 -3.66
N SER A 161 -7.83 -10.70 -2.58
CA SER A 161 -6.52 -10.05 -2.50
C SER A 161 -5.37 -11.06 -2.44
N MET A 162 -5.50 -12.17 -1.71
CA MET A 162 -4.55 -13.28 -1.78
C MET A 162 -4.49 -13.91 -3.17
N VAL A 163 -5.64 -14.09 -3.83
CA VAL A 163 -5.73 -14.64 -5.19
C VAL A 163 -5.16 -13.66 -6.21
N LEU A 164 -5.41 -12.35 -6.08
CA LEU A 164 -4.84 -11.31 -6.93
C LEU A 164 -3.34 -11.19 -6.71
N PHE A 165 -2.86 -11.30 -5.48
CA PHE A 165 -1.43 -11.35 -5.18
C PHE A 165 -0.78 -12.59 -5.77
N ALA A 166 -1.40 -13.77 -5.61
CA ALA A 166 -0.93 -15.01 -6.22
C ALA A 166 -0.95 -14.91 -7.75
N TYR A 167 -1.99 -14.32 -8.35
CA TYR A 167 -2.10 -14.11 -9.79
C TYR A 167 -1.07 -13.08 -10.28
N ALA A 168 -0.80 -12.02 -9.53
CA ALA A 168 0.23 -11.04 -9.82
C ALA A 168 1.61 -11.68 -9.83
N VAL A 169 1.89 -12.53 -8.85
CA VAL A 169 3.12 -13.32 -8.78
C VAL A 169 3.20 -14.25 -9.99
N LEU A 170 2.13 -14.95 -10.34
CA LEU A 170 2.09 -15.85 -11.50
C LEU A 170 2.24 -15.10 -12.84
N PHE A 171 1.60 -13.95 -12.99
CA PHE A 171 1.68 -13.12 -14.18
C PHE A 171 3.06 -12.47 -14.33
N ALA A 172 3.67 -12.05 -13.22
CA ALA A 172 5.08 -11.69 -13.21
C ALA A 172 5.89 -12.89 -13.71
N MET A 173 5.74 -14.08 -13.12
CA MET A 173 6.45 -15.27 -13.60
C MET A 173 6.22 -15.55 -15.09
N GLU A 174 5.03 -15.28 -15.64
CA GLU A 174 4.72 -15.48 -17.07
C GLU A 174 5.41 -14.44 -17.98
N ARG A 175 5.51 -13.17 -17.57
CA ARG A 175 6.31 -12.15 -18.26
C ARG A 175 7.79 -12.52 -18.30
N TRP A 176 8.27 -13.12 -17.22
CA TRP A 176 9.66 -13.51 -17.02
C TRP A 176 10.02 -14.84 -17.72
N CYS A 177 9.05 -15.73 -17.92
CA CYS A 177 9.21 -17.00 -18.64
C CYS A 177 9.08 -16.89 -20.15
N ARG A 178 8.78 -15.72 -20.73
CA ARG A 178 8.86 -15.56 -22.19
C ARG A 178 10.33 -15.64 -22.60
N PRO A 179 10.75 -16.70 -23.32
CA PRO A 179 12.14 -16.81 -23.74
C PRO A 179 12.51 -15.60 -24.58
N CYS A 180 13.69 -15.03 -24.29
CA CYS A 180 14.36 -14.09 -25.19
C CYS A 180 14.67 -14.84 -26.49
N THR A 181 13.68 -14.96 -27.38
CA THR A 181 13.89 -15.39 -28.75
C THR A 181 14.42 -14.17 -29.50
N SER A 182 15.72 -13.94 -29.34
CA SER A 182 16.55 -13.18 -30.28
C SER A 182 17.45 -14.16 -31.01
#